data_AF-A0A438HXY9-F1
#
_entry.id   AF-A0A438HXY9-F1
#
_cell.length_a   1.000
_cell.length_b   1.000
_cell.length_c   1.000
_cell.angle_alpha   90.00
_cell.angle_beta   90.00
_cell.angle_gamma   90.00
#
_symmetry.space_group_name_H-M   'P 1'
#
loop_
_entity.id
_entity.type
_entity.pdbx_description
1 polymer ?
#
loop_
_entity_poly.entity_id
_entity_poly.type
_entity_poly.pdbx_seq_one_letter_code
_entity_poly.pdbx_strand_id
1 'polypeptide(L)'
;MDLMSLRFISNQSLFAAVRSGDLESLKQIIHKLTEEEPSDRASILALMAVKNDADETALYIAADNNLHEIFTYLLQFCDLQTVMIRSKSGMDAFHVAAKRGHLEGDAIECFMLPESSEGIVKELLDLWPELCNSCDSTNTSPLYSAAVQDHLDVVTAILDADVSSIRIVRKNGKTSLHTAARYGLLRMVKVLIERDAGIVCIKDKKGQTALHMAVKGQCPDVVDELLAADHSILNERDKKGNTAVHIATRKCRPQIVSLLLSYRSVDVNVINNQKETAMDLVDKLQYGESKLEIKDALAESGAKHARYVGQEDETMELKRTVSDIKHEVHSQLIQNEKTQRRVSGIAKELRKLHREAVQNTTNSVTVVAVLFASTAFLAIFNLPGQYLMGGPEVGKARIADNVGFQVFCLLNATSLFISLAVVVVQITLVAWDTRAQKQVVSVVNKLMWAACISTGAAFLSIAFVVVGQGGSWMSITITLIGTPILVGTLAFMAYFVFRQHFGIFRQ
;
A
#
# COMPACT_ATOMS: atom_id res chain seq x y z
N MET A 1 41.38 -72.12 -19.36
CA MET A 1 40.59 -70.87 -19.35
C MET A 1 41.54 -69.80 -18.85
N ASP A 2 41.84 -68.79 -19.66
CA ASP A 2 42.85 -67.77 -19.32
C ASP A 2 42.41 -66.95 -18.10
N LEU A 3 43.37 -66.58 -17.24
CA LEU A 3 43.16 -65.79 -16.03
C LEU A 3 42.42 -64.47 -16.31
N MET A 4 42.65 -63.88 -17.50
CA MET A 4 41.97 -62.68 -18.00
C MET A 4 40.48 -62.90 -18.28
N SER A 5 40.10 -64.08 -18.80
CA SER A 5 38.71 -64.43 -19.09
C SER A 5 37.91 -64.64 -17.80
N LEU A 6 38.53 -65.24 -16.78
CA LEU A 6 37.95 -65.41 -15.45
C LEU A 6 37.69 -64.06 -14.75
N ARG A 7 38.68 -63.13 -14.79
CA ARG A 7 38.52 -61.77 -14.24
C ARG A 7 37.42 -60.96 -14.93
N PHE A 8 37.27 -61.13 -16.25
CA PHE A 8 36.23 -60.44 -17.00
C PHE A 8 34.82 -60.91 -16.60
N ILE A 9 34.64 -62.23 -16.45
CA ILE A 9 33.36 -62.82 -16.04
C ILE A 9 33.03 -62.44 -14.58
N SER A 10 34.00 -62.46 -13.67
CA SER A 10 33.80 -62.07 -12.27
C SER A 10 33.42 -60.59 -12.11
N ASN A 11 34.02 -59.71 -12.92
CA ASN A 11 33.68 -58.29 -12.93
C ASN A 11 32.25 -58.06 -13.45
N GLN A 12 31.81 -58.79 -14.48
CA GLN A 12 30.42 -58.72 -14.94
C GLN A 12 29.44 -59.20 -13.88
N SER A 13 29.75 -60.28 -13.14
CA SER A 13 28.90 -60.73 -12.04
C SER A 13 28.83 -59.72 -10.90
N LEU A 14 29.91 -58.99 -10.61
CA LEU A 14 29.91 -57.91 -9.62
C LEU A 14 28.91 -56.82 -10.00
N PHE A 15 28.99 -56.31 -11.23
CA PHE A 15 28.05 -55.28 -11.71
C PHE A 15 26.61 -55.78 -11.78
N ALA A 16 26.39 -57.06 -12.11
CA ALA A 16 25.06 -57.65 -12.11
C ALA A 16 24.45 -57.71 -10.69
N ALA A 17 25.24 -58.13 -9.70
CA ALA A 17 24.81 -58.19 -8.30
C ALA A 17 24.48 -56.80 -7.73
N VAL A 18 25.28 -55.78 -8.07
CA VAL A 18 24.98 -54.39 -7.69
C VAL A 18 23.68 -53.93 -8.34
N ARG A 19 23.49 -54.18 -9.65
CA ARG A 19 22.24 -53.79 -10.35
C ARG A 19 21.00 -54.49 -9.83
N SER A 20 21.14 -55.71 -9.31
CA SER A 20 20.01 -56.46 -8.75
C SER A 20 19.67 -56.09 -7.31
N GLY A 21 20.49 -55.27 -6.63
CA GLY A 21 20.23 -54.92 -5.23
C GLY A 21 20.51 -56.06 -4.24
N ASP A 22 21.25 -57.11 -4.64
CA ASP A 22 21.50 -58.27 -3.78
C ASP A 22 22.81 -58.14 -3.00
N LEU A 23 22.71 -57.66 -1.76
CA LEU A 23 23.84 -57.44 -0.85
C LEU A 23 24.58 -58.74 -0.50
N GLU A 24 23.87 -59.85 -0.31
CA GLU A 24 24.49 -61.11 0.12
C GLU A 24 25.29 -61.76 -1.01
N SER A 25 24.74 -61.75 -2.23
CA SER A 25 25.50 -62.16 -3.42
C SER A 25 26.72 -61.27 -3.64
N LEU A 26 26.59 -59.96 -3.42
CA LEU A 26 27.71 -59.02 -3.52
C LEU A 26 28.82 -59.31 -2.49
N LYS A 27 28.47 -59.57 -1.23
CA LYS A 27 29.42 -59.96 -0.17
C LYS A 27 30.18 -61.23 -0.54
N GLN A 28 29.48 -62.26 -1.03
CA GLN A 28 30.09 -63.52 -1.46
C GLN A 28 31.07 -63.32 -2.61
N ILE A 29 30.71 -62.51 -3.61
CA ILE A 29 31.58 -62.20 -4.77
C ILE A 29 32.83 -61.46 -4.29
N ILE A 30 32.69 -60.45 -3.44
CA ILE A 30 33.83 -59.67 -2.92
C ILE A 30 34.72 -60.53 -2.02
N HIS A 31 34.15 -61.37 -1.15
CA HIS A 31 34.90 -62.31 -0.31
C HIS A 31 35.71 -63.31 -1.15
N LYS A 32 35.08 -63.88 -2.18
CA LYS A 32 35.76 -64.82 -3.10
C LYS A 32 36.91 -64.15 -3.86
N LEU A 33 36.72 -62.90 -4.30
CA LEU A 33 37.75 -62.12 -5.00
C LEU A 33 38.88 -61.66 -4.07
N THR A 34 38.64 -61.57 -2.76
CA THR A 34 39.64 -61.20 -1.75
C THR A 34 40.43 -62.38 -1.19
N GLU A 35 39.90 -63.61 -1.26
CA GLU A 35 40.66 -64.83 -0.90
C GLU A 35 41.66 -65.26 -1.99
N GLU A 36 41.45 -64.90 -3.25
CA GLU A 36 42.34 -65.26 -4.37
C GLU A 36 43.62 -64.40 -4.45
N GLU A 37 43.68 -63.22 -3.81
CA GLU A 37 44.89 -62.41 -3.66
C GLU A 37 45.09 -61.99 -2.19
N PRO A 38 46.24 -62.30 -1.55
CA PRO A 38 46.41 -62.05 -0.13
C PRO A 38 46.50 -60.54 0.19
N SER A 39 45.54 -60.07 0.98
CA SER A 39 45.64 -59.02 2.01
C SER A 39 46.29 -57.65 1.70
N ASP A 40 46.45 -57.24 0.45
CA ASP A 40 46.85 -55.87 0.14
C ASP A 40 45.61 -55.01 -0.11
N ARG A 41 45.39 -54.01 0.74
CA ARG A 41 44.35 -52.97 0.59
C ARG A 41 44.32 -52.38 -0.84
N ALA A 42 45.46 -52.39 -1.52
CA ALA A 42 45.62 -51.97 -2.91
C ALA A 42 44.84 -52.83 -3.92
N SER A 43 44.79 -54.16 -3.75
CA SER A 43 44.04 -55.04 -4.66
C SER A 43 42.52 -54.84 -4.52
N ILE A 44 42.03 -54.61 -3.30
CA ILE A 44 40.62 -54.28 -3.03
C ILE A 44 40.25 -52.94 -3.67
N LEU A 45 41.10 -51.92 -3.50
CA LEU A 45 40.91 -50.61 -4.13
C LEU A 45 40.90 -50.72 -5.67
N ALA A 46 41.81 -51.52 -6.23
CA ALA A 46 41.83 -51.77 -7.67
C ALA A 46 40.55 -52.46 -8.17
N LEU A 47 39.96 -53.36 -7.37
CA LEU A 47 38.66 -53.97 -7.67
C LEU A 47 37.52 -52.94 -7.64
N MET A 48 37.49 -52.05 -6.65
CA MET A 48 36.47 -50.99 -6.56
C MET A 48 36.61 -49.94 -7.68
N ALA A 49 37.83 -49.77 -8.21
CA ALA A 49 38.12 -48.92 -9.36
C ALA A 49 37.79 -49.55 -10.73
N VAL A 50 37.34 -50.81 -10.77
CA VAL A 50 36.93 -51.48 -12.02
C VAL A 50 35.75 -50.75 -12.64
N LYS A 51 35.81 -50.61 -13.95
CA LYS A 51 34.82 -49.91 -14.77
C LYS A 51 34.09 -50.88 -15.71
N ASN A 52 32.81 -50.62 -15.92
CA ASN A 52 32.03 -51.26 -16.98
C ASN A 52 32.26 -50.58 -18.35
N ASP A 53 31.57 -51.03 -19.40
CA ASP A 53 31.67 -50.46 -20.76
C ASP A 53 31.23 -48.98 -20.87
N ALA A 54 30.53 -48.46 -19.87
CA ALA A 54 30.12 -47.06 -19.73
C ALA A 54 31.05 -46.24 -18.82
N ASP A 55 32.21 -46.79 -18.45
CA ASP A 55 33.18 -46.26 -17.48
C ASP A 55 32.63 -46.09 -16.06
N GLU A 56 31.51 -46.74 -15.73
CA GLU A 56 30.85 -46.65 -14.42
C GLU A 56 31.47 -47.65 -13.44
N THR A 57 31.70 -47.22 -12.20
CA THR A 57 32.12 -48.08 -11.09
C THR A 57 30.91 -48.74 -10.42
N ALA A 58 31.15 -49.80 -9.65
CA ALA A 58 30.11 -50.45 -8.84
C ALA A 58 29.44 -49.44 -7.90
N LEU A 59 30.23 -48.56 -7.30
CA LEU A 59 29.75 -47.49 -6.43
C LEU A 59 28.87 -46.47 -7.17
N TYR A 60 29.24 -46.10 -8.40
CA TYR A 60 28.42 -45.21 -9.24
C TYR A 60 27.04 -45.82 -9.53
N ILE A 61 26.97 -47.11 -9.85
CA ILE A 61 25.70 -47.78 -10.15
C ILE A 61 24.81 -47.85 -8.90
N ALA A 62 25.40 -48.16 -7.74
CA ALA A 62 24.68 -48.14 -6.47
C ALA A 62 24.12 -46.75 -6.16
N ALA A 63 24.91 -45.70 -6.39
CA ALA A 63 24.50 -44.30 -6.24
C ALA A 63 23.41 -43.88 -7.22
N ASP A 64 23.45 -44.28 -8.50
CA ASP A 64 22.43 -43.92 -9.50
C ASP A 64 21.07 -44.58 -9.25
N ASN A 65 21.05 -45.75 -8.59
CA ASN A 65 19.83 -46.54 -8.33
C ASN A 65 19.33 -46.46 -6.87
N ASN A 66 19.88 -45.57 -6.04
CA ASN A 66 19.53 -45.40 -4.62
C ASN A 66 19.71 -46.67 -3.77
N LEU A 67 20.69 -47.51 -4.09
CA LEU A 67 20.92 -48.77 -3.37
C LEU A 67 21.78 -48.52 -2.13
N HIS A 68 21.18 -47.89 -1.11
CA HIS A 68 21.89 -47.42 0.09
C HIS A 68 22.69 -48.52 0.81
N GLU A 69 22.10 -49.67 1.12
CA GLU A 69 22.81 -50.76 1.82
C GLU A 69 24.05 -51.27 1.07
N ILE A 70 23.91 -51.41 -0.25
CA ILE A 70 25.02 -51.78 -1.14
C ILE A 70 26.05 -50.66 -1.20
N PHE A 71 25.59 -49.42 -1.30
CA PHE A 71 26.45 -48.25 -1.35
C PHE A 71 27.33 -48.16 -0.10
N THR A 72 26.74 -48.20 1.09
CA THR A 72 27.44 -48.16 2.37
C THR A 72 28.41 -49.32 2.54
N TYR A 73 28.03 -50.54 2.10
CA TYR A 73 28.95 -51.68 2.12
C TYR A 73 30.15 -51.49 1.19
N LEU A 74 29.92 -51.03 -0.05
CA LEU A 74 31.01 -50.76 -1.00
C LEU A 74 31.91 -49.61 -0.52
N LEU A 75 31.33 -48.61 0.15
CA LEU A 75 32.03 -47.43 0.64
C LEU A 75 33.14 -47.77 1.65
N GLN A 76 32.96 -48.81 2.47
CA GLN A 76 33.96 -49.30 3.43
C GLN A 76 35.30 -49.69 2.78
N PHE A 77 35.25 -50.03 1.49
CA PHE A 77 36.42 -50.45 0.71
C PHE A 77 36.94 -49.36 -0.24
N CYS A 78 36.28 -48.20 -0.30
CA CYS A 78 36.63 -47.11 -1.20
C CYS A 78 37.47 -46.04 -0.51
N ASP A 79 38.33 -45.39 -1.29
CA ASP A 79 38.97 -44.13 -0.92
C ASP A 79 38.43 -42.96 -1.77
N LEU A 80 38.83 -41.73 -1.44
CA LEU A 80 38.40 -40.54 -2.16
C LEU A 80 38.70 -40.63 -3.67
N GLN A 81 39.84 -41.20 -4.06
CA GLN A 81 40.20 -41.36 -5.46
C GLN A 81 39.23 -42.27 -6.21
N THR A 82 38.80 -43.36 -5.58
CA THR A 82 37.84 -44.32 -6.12
C THR A 82 36.45 -43.68 -6.27
N VAL A 83 36.01 -42.90 -5.29
CA VAL A 83 34.71 -42.19 -5.33
C VAL A 83 34.68 -41.15 -6.43
N MET A 84 35.81 -40.47 -6.68
CA MET A 84 35.96 -39.46 -7.72
C MET A 84 36.13 -40.03 -9.14
N ILE A 85 36.12 -41.37 -9.30
CA ILE A 85 36.18 -41.99 -10.62
C ILE A 85 34.95 -41.59 -11.42
N ARG A 86 35.20 -41.09 -12.63
CA ARG A 86 34.16 -40.57 -13.51
C ARG A 86 33.75 -41.61 -14.55
N SER A 87 32.45 -41.68 -14.78
CA SER A 87 31.84 -42.39 -15.90
C SER A 87 32.13 -41.69 -17.23
N LYS A 88 31.71 -42.31 -18.34
CA LYS A 88 31.87 -41.76 -19.69
C LYS A 88 31.13 -40.43 -19.87
N SER A 89 30.09 -40.20 -19.07
CA SER A 89 29.35 -38.94 -18.99
C SER A 89 30.12 -37.83 -18.24
N GLY A 90 31.21 -38.18 -17.56
CA GLY A 90 32.02 -37.29 -16.74
C GLY A 90 31.53 -37.10 -15.31
N MET A 91 30.47 -37.80 -14.89
CA MET A 91 29.92 -37.76 -13.53
C MET A 91 30.56 -38.83 -12.65
N ASP A 92 30.83 -38.49 -11.39
CA ASP A 92 31.23 -39.43 -10.33
C ASP A 92 30.00 -39.91 -9.53
N ALA A 93 30.21 -40.77 -8.51
CA ALA A 93 29.14 -41.32 -7.70
C ALA A 93 28.35 -40.23 -6.92
N PHE A 94 29.03 -39.18 -6.47
CA PHE A 94 28.39 -38.08 -5.76
C PHE A 94 27.52 -37.21 -6.69
N HIS A 95 28.02 -36.88 -7.89
CA HIS A 95 27.27 -36.13 -8.88
C HIS A 95 25.96 -36.83 -9.25
N VAL A 96 26.00 -38.16 -9.45
CA VAL A 96 24.79 -38.90 -9.84
C VAL A 96 23.80 -39.01 -8.69
N ALA A 97 24.26 -39.26 -7.45
CA ALA A 97 23.40 -39.23 -6.27
C ALA A 97 22.74 -37.85 -6.07
N ALA A 98 23.51 -36.77 -6.19
CA ALA A 98 22.99 -35.41 -6.07
C ALA A 98 22.00 -35.06 -7.19
N LYS A 99 22.28 -35.50 -8.42
CA LYS A 99 21.37 -35.34 -9.56
C LYS A 99 20.05 -36.09 -9.38
N ARG A 100 20.06 -37.23 -8.69
CA ARG A 100 18.86 -38.07 -8.49
C ARG A 100 18.08 -37.74 -7.22
N GLY A 101 18.65 -36.96 -6.31
CA GLY A 101 17.96 -36.54 -5.09
C GLY A 101 18.10 -37.51 -3.92
N HIS A 102 19.14 -38.34 -3.87
CA HIS A 102 19.28 -39.40 -2.86
C HIS A 102 19.81 -38.88 -1.51
N LEU A 103 19.07 -37.97 -0.86
CA LEU A 103 19.44 -37.38 0.44
C LEU A 103 18.88 -38.13 1.65
N GLU A 104 17.62 -38.54 1.59
CA GLU A 104 16.98 -39.39 2.60
C GLU A 104 16.85 -40.80 2.01
N GLY A 105 17.12 -41.83 2.82
CA GLY A 105 16.75 -43.19 2.43
C GLY A 105 15.24 -43.22 2.22
N ASP A 106 14.74 -43.92 1.18
CA ASP A 106 13.31 -44.06 0.92
C ASP A 106 12.61 -44.66 2.15
N ALA A 107 12.14 -43.79 3.06
CA ALA A 107 11.20 -44.14 4.09
C ALA A 107 9.85 -44.27 3.39
N ILE A 108 9.61 -45.45 2.80
CA ILE A 108 8.24 -45.92 2.63
C ILE A 108 7.58 -45.74 4.00
N GLU A 109 6.53 -44.92 4.05
CA GLU A 109 5.73 -44.61 5.25
C GLU A 109 5.64 -45.83 6.19
N CYS A 110 6.51 -45.89 7.19
CA CYS A 110 6.40 -46.85 8.27
C CYS A 110 6.81 -46.10 9.54
N PHE A 111 5.77 -45.75 10.26
CA PHE A 111 5.77 -45.06 11.53
C PHE A 111 6.44 -45.91 12.61
N MET A 112 7.77 -45.96 12.68
CA MET A 112 8.53 -46.13 13.93
C MET A 112 10.06 -46.15 13.70
N LEU A 113 10.74 -45.36 14.56
CA LEU A 113 12.18 -45.28 14.83
C LEU A 113 13.01 -44.39 13.88
N PRO A 114 13.21 -43.11 14.27
CA PRO A 114 14.27 -42.28 13.72
C PRO A 114 15.57 -42.71 14.39
N GLU A 115 16.59 -43.02 13.59
CA GLU A 115 18.03 -42.97 13.88
C GLU A 115 18.71 -44.02 13.01
N SER A 116 19.21 -43.58 11.84
CA SER A 116 20.39 -44.11 11.11
C SER A 116 20.25 -44.39 9.60
N SER A 117 19.13 -44.11 8.92
CA SER A 117 19.11 -44.20 7.44
C SER A 117 19.50 -42.86 6.80
N GLU A 118 20.78 -42.49 6.93
CA GLU A 118 21.32 -41.32 6.24
C GLU A 118 21.42 -41.63 4.74
N GLY A 119 20.85 -40.80 3.86
CA GLY A 119 20.91 -41.09 2.42
C GLY A 119 22.33 -40.90 1.85
N ILE A 120 22.54 -41.45 0.67
CA ILE A 120 23.84 -41.54 -0.02
C ILE A 120 24.56 -40.19 -0.09
N VAL A 121 23.83 -39.10 -0.37
CA VAL A 121 24.41 -37.75 -0.44
C VAL A 121 24.97 -37.32 0.91
N LYS A 122 24.25 -37.56 2.00
CA LYS A 122 24.67 -37.15 3.35
C LYS A 122 25.88 -37.96 3.81
N GLU A 123 25.85 -39.28 3.62
CA GLU A 123 26.98 -40.17 3.95
C GLU A 123 28.27 -39.76 3.22
N LEU A 124 28.17 -39.39 1.94
CA LEU A 124 29.31 -38.88 1.17
C LEU A 124 29.81 -37.51 1.65
N LEU A 125 28.91 -36.61 2.05
CA LEU A 125 29.27 -35.27 2.55
C LEU A 125 29.92 -35.33 3.93
N ASP A 126 29.46 -36.21 4.81
CA ASP A 126 29.99 -36.38 6.16
C ASP A 126 31.42 -36.96 6.13
N LEU A 127 31.73 -37.81 5.14
CA LEU A 127 33.07 -38.35 4.94
C LEU A 127 33.99 -37.40 4.14
N TRP A 128 33.48 -36.83 3.05
CA TRP A 128 34.28 -36.06 2.09
C TRP A 128 33.54 -34.82 1.56
N PRO A 129 33.51 -33.71 2.32
CA PRO A 129 32.86 -32.46 1.89
C PRO A 129 33.52 -31.84 0.64
N GLU A 130 34.76 -32.20 0.33
CA GLU A 130 35.48 -31.74 -0.88
C GLU A 130 34.78 -32.15 -2.20
N LEU A 131 33.91 -33.17 -2.15
CA LEU A 131 33.12 -33.62 -3.30
C LEU A 131 32.14 -32.53 -3.80
N CYS A 132 31.77 -31.56 -2.96
CA CYS A 132 30.95 -30.40 -3.38
C CYS A 132 31.58 -29.61 -4.54
N ASN A 133 32.90 -29.61 -4.63
CA ASN A 133 33.68 -28.88 -5.63
C ASN A 133 34.10 -29.73 -6.82
N SER A 134 33.77 -31.03 -6.83
CA SER A 134 34.04 -31.86 -8.00
C SER A 134 33.19 -31.37 -9.18
N CYS A 135 33.72 -31.49 -10.39
CA CYS A 135 33.10 -30.93 -11.59
C CYS A 135 33.24 -31.88 -12.78
N ASP A 136 32.15 -32.11 -13.51
CA ASP A 136 32.15 -32.95 -14.71
C ASP A 136 32.96 -32.35 -15.89
N SER A 137 32.98 -33.05 -17.03
CA SER A 137 33.65 -32.59 -18.26
C SER A 137 33.14 -31.25 -18.81
N THR A 138 31.96 -30.79 -18.40
CA THR A 138 31.35 -29.51 -18.76
C THR A 138 31.39 -28.47 -17.63
N ASN A 139 32.18 -28.74 -16.59
CA ASN A 139 32.28 -27.97 -15.36
C ASN A 139 30.94 -27.85 -14.61
N THR A 140 30.11 -28.88 -14.68
CA THR A 140 28.88 -28.99 -13.89
C THR A 140 29.23 -29.50 -12.50
N SER A 141 28.86 -28.74 -11.47
CA SER A 141 28.97 -29.19 -10.07
C SER A 141 27.78 -30.09 -9.68
N PRO A 142 27.92 -30.91 -8.62
CA PRO A 142 26.82 -31.67 -8.02
C PRO A 142 25.64 -30.76 -7.65
N LEU A 143 25.91 -29.58 -7.07
CA LEU A 143 24.90 -28.57 -6.75
C LEU A 143 24.10 -28.15 -7.98
N TYR A 144 24.78 -27.89 -9.11
CA TYR A 144 24.07 -27.55 -10.36
C TYR A 144 23.16 -28.69 -10.80
N SER A 145 23.63 -29.94 -10.75
CA SER A 145 22.83 -31.09 -11.16
C SER A 145 21.57 -31.25 -10.29
N ALA A 146 21.71 -31.14 -8.97
CA ALA A 146 20.60 -31.17 -8.03
C ALA A 146 19.62 -30.00 -8.25
N ALA A 147 20.12 -28.78 -8.44
CA ALA A 147 19.30 -27.60 -8.67
C ALA A 147 18.50 -27.65 -9.98
N VAL A 148 19.02 -28.32 -11.02
CA VAL A 148 18.30 -28.51 -12.30
C VAL A 148 17.13 -29.49 -12.16
N GLN A 149 17.27 -30.49 -11.29
CA GLN A 149 16.23 -31.48 -11.02
C GLN A 149 15.29 -31.08 -9.88
N ASP A 150 15.45 -29.87 -9.33
CA ASP A 150 14.65 -29.32 -8.23
C ASP A 150 14.76 -30.11 -6.90
N HIS A 151 15.90 -30.76 -6.66
CA HIS A 151 16.19 -31.41 -5.38
C HIS A 151 16.71 -30.38 -4.36
N LEU A 152 15.76 -29.62 -3.79
CA LEU A 152 16.03 -28.51 -2.87
C LEU A 152 16.81 -28.94 -1.62
N ASP A 153 16.42 -30.09 -1.07
CA ASP A 153 17.00 -30.77 0.08
C ASP A 153 18.49 -31.08 -0.14
N VAL A 154 18.82 -31.71 -1.29
CA VAL A 154 20.21 -31.98 -1.67
C VAL A 154 20.99 -30.67 -1.83
N VAL A 155 20.40 -29.65 -2.46
CA VAL A 155 21.07 -28.35 -2.62
C VAL A 155 21.34 -27.71 -1.26
N THR A 156 20.41 -27.79 -0.31
CA THR A 156 20.64 -27.29 1.05
C THR A 156 21.77 -28.06 1.76
N ALA A 157 21.79 -29.39 1.67
CA ALA A 157 22.83 -30.21 2.28
C ALA A 157 24.23 -29.91 1.70
N ILE A 158 24.33 -29.76 0.38
CA ILE A 158 25.59 -29.38 -0.29
C ILE A 158 26.06 -27.99 0.16
N LEU A 159 25.14 -27.04 0.28
CA LEU A 159 25.45 -25.67 0.73
C LEU A 159 25.79 -25.59 2.21
N ASP A 160 25.24 -26.47 3.05
CA ASP A 160 25.60 -26.59 4.46
C ASP A 160 27.00 -27.18 4.62
N ALA A 161 27.41 -28.11 3.75
CA ALA A 161 28.75 -28.66 3.73
C ALA A 161 29.79 -27.66 3.16
N ASP A 162 29.49 -27.01 2.03
CA ASP A 162 30.35 -25.99 1.43
C ASP A 162 29.55 -24.95 0.62
N VAL A 163 29.40 -23.76 1.20
CA VAL A 163 28.74 -22.60 0.58
C VAL A 163 29.46 -22.14 -0.70
N SER A 164 30.78 -22.34 -0.81
CA SER A 164 31.56 -21.86 -1.96
C SER A 164 31.18 -22.54 -3.28
N SER A 165 30.61 -23.76 -3.20
CA SER A 165 30.11 -24.53 -4.34
C SER A 165 29.04 -23.79 -5.15
N ILE A 166 28.33 -22.82 -4.54
CA ILE A 166 27.30 -22.01 -5.19
C ILE A 166 27.84 -21.14 -6.33
N ARG A 167 29.12 -20.74 -6.24
CA ARG A 167 29.80 -19.87 -7.22
C ARG A 167 30.40 -20.64 -8.39
N ILE A 168 30.34 -21.97 -8.38
CA ILE A 168 30.85 -22.78 -9.49
C ILE A 168 29.99 -22.54 -10.73
N VAL A 169 30.65 -22.18 -11.83
CA VAL A 169 30.02 -21.91 -13.12
C VAL A 169 30.32 -23.00 -14.12
N ARG A 170 29.32 -23.38 -14.93
CA ARG A 170 29.54 -24.29 -16.06
C ARG A 170 30.46 -23.70 -17.12
N LYS A 171 30.91 -24.52 -18.07
CA LYS A 171 31.71 -24.07 -19.25
C LYS A 171 31.07 -22.92 -20.03
N ASN A 172 29.76 -22.72 -19.96
CA ASN A 172 29.05 -21.60 -20.60
C ASN A 172 28.90 -20.36 -19.70
N GLY A 173 29.48 -20.36 -18.50
CA GLY A 173 29.43 -19.29 -17.50
C GLY A 173 28.14 -19.26 -16.65
N LYS A 174 27.24 -20.24 -16.81
CA LYS A 174 25.99 -20.26 -16.03
C LYS A 174 26.20 -20.86 -14.65
N THR A 175 25.65 -20.17 -13.66
CA THR A 175 25.45 -20.70 -12.30
C THR A 175 24.16 -21.53 -12.21
N SER A 176 23.95 -22.20 -11.08
CA SER A 176 22.69 -22.89 -10.77
C SER A 176 21.50 -21.92 -10.76
N LEU A 177 21.69 -20.69 -10.24
CA LEU A 177 20.65 -19.64 -10.23
C LEU A 177 20.15 -19.30 -11.64
N HIS A 178 21.03 -19.22 -12.64
CA HIS A 178 20.62 -18.96 -14.03
C HIS A 178 19.63 -20.00 -14.54
N THR A 179 19.85 -21.26 -14.21
CA THR A 179 19.03 -22.35 -14.71
C THR A 179 17.75 -22.50 -13.89
N ALA A 180 17.82 -22.40 -12.56
CA ALA A 180 16.66 -22.35 -11.68
C ALA A 180 15.70 -21.21 -12.06
N ALA A 181 16.26 -20.02 -12.32
CA ALA A 181 15.49 -18.86 -12.77
C ALA A 181 14.77 -19.12 -14.10
N ARG A 182 15.44 -19.77 -15.06
CA ARG A 182 14.83 -20.10 -16.37
C ARG A 182 13.66 -21.06 -16.24
N TYR A 183 13.79 -22.07 -15.37
CA TYR A 183 12.77 -23.09 -15.16
C TYR A 183 11.63 -22.62 -14.25
N GLY A 184 11.79 -21.49 -13.55
CA GLY A 184 10.75 -20.96 -12.66
C GLY A 184 10.74 -21.63 -11.28
N LEU A 185 11.87 -22.21 -10.85
CA LEU A 185 11.98 -22.91 -9.57
C LEU A 185 12.10 -21.90 -8.41
N LEU A 186 10.98 -21.29 -8.01
CA LEU A 186 10.96 -20.18 -7.06
C LEU A 186 11.62 -20.52 -5.71
N ARG A 187 11.35 -21.71 -5.15
CA ARG A 187 11.94 -22.13 -3.86
C ARG A 187 13.46 -22.28 -3.96
N MET A 188 13.94 -22.88 -5.05
CA MET A 188 15.36 -23.02 -5.34
C MET A 188 16.04 -21.64 -5.52
N VAL A 189 15.39 -20.72 -6.23
CA VAL A 189 15.87 -19.34 -6.40
C VAL A 189 16.03 -18.64 -5.05
N LYS A 190 15.03 -18.74 -4.17
CA LYS A 190 15.08 -18.18 -2.81
C LYS A 190 16.25 -18.73 -2.01
N VAL A 191 16.38 -20.05 -1.91
CA VAL A 191 17.48 -20.68 -1.15
C VAL A 191 18.85 -20.27 -1.69
N LEU A 192 19.03 -20.22 -3.01
CA LEU A 192 20.30 -19.81 -3.60
C LEU A 192 20.63 -18.33 -3.31
N ILE A 193 19.64 -17.44 -3.33
CA ILE A 193 19.82 -16.00 -3.02
C ILE A 193 20.07 -15.79 -1.52
N GLU A 194 19.32 -16.49 -0.66
CA GLU A 194 19.48 -16.43 0.81
C GLU A 194 20.89 -16.85 1.25
N ARG A 195 21.48 -17.83 0.56
CA ARG A 195 22.83 -18.33 0.86
C ARG A 195 23.93 -17.42 0.32
N ASP A 196 23.74 -16.81 -0.84
CA ASP A 196 24.68 -15.83 -1.41
C ASP A 196 23.98 -14.85 -2.36
N ALA A 197 23.57 -13.69 -1.84
CA ALA A 197 22.90 -12.66 -2.63
C ALA A 197 23.76 -12.16 -3.82
N GLY A 198 25.10 -12.24 -3.70
CA GLY A 198 26.03 -11.81 -4.75
C GLY A 198 26.00 -12.67 -6.02
N ILE A 199 25.32 -13.83 -6.00
CA ILE A 199 25.19 -14.69 -7.18
C ILE A 199 24.28 -14.10 -8.27
N VAL A 200 23.38 -13.18 -7.90
CA VAL A 200 22.39 -12.56 -8.80
C VAL A 200 23.05 -11.75 -9.92
N CYS A 201 24.20 -11.13 -9.63
CA CYS A 201 24.93 -10.24 -10.55
C CYS A 201 25.88 -10.98 -11.51
N ILE A 202 26.09 -12.27 -11.30
CA ILE A 202 26.99 -13.06 -12.14
C ILE A 202 26.41 -13.13 -13.56
N LYS A 203 27.27 -12.90 -14.56
CA LYS A 203 26.91 -12.95 -15.98
C LYS A 203 27.48 -14.20 -16.63
N ASP A 204 26.67 -14.87 -17.44
CA ASP A 204 27.13 -16.00 -18.26
C ASP A 204 28.05 -15.54 -19.42
N LYS A 205 28.59 -16.49 -20.21
CA LYS A 205 29.45 -16.16 -21.36
C LYS A 205 28.74 -15.35 -22.45
N LYS A 206 27.42 -15.24 -22.44
CA LYS A 206 26.61 -14.39 -23.32
C LYS A 206 26.29 -13.03 -22.68
N GLY A 207 26.84 -12.74 -21.50
CA GLY A 207 26.58 -11.52 -20.74
C GLY A 207 25.22 -11.51 -20.06
N GLN A 208 24.54 -12.66 -19.96
CA GLN A 208 23.18 -12.73 -19.43
C GLN A 208 23.24 -12.96 -17.92
N THR A 209 22.47 -12.19 -17.16
CA THR A 209 22.24 -12.38 -15.71
C THR A 209 21.14 -13.43 -15.47
N ALA A 210 20.90 -13.77 -14.20
CA ALA A 210 19.76 -14.60 -13.80
C ALA A 210 18.41 -14.00 -14.24
N LEU A 211 18.24 -12.68 -14.19
CA LEU A 211 17.03 -11.99 -14.68
C LEU A 211 16.79 -12.26 -16.16
N HIS A 212 17.82 -12.17 -17.00
CA HIS A 212 17.71 -12.49 -18.43
C HIS A 212 17.32 -13.96 -18.69
N MET A 213 17.57 -14.86 -17.74
CA MET A 213 17.09 -16.24 -17.81
C MET A 213 15.64 -16.37 -17.33
N ALA A 214 15.28 -15.71 -16.24
CA ALA A 214 13.91 -15.69 -15.69
C ALA A 214 12.89 -15.26 -16.75
N VAL A 215 13.18 -14.17 -17.46
CA VAL A 215 12.28 -13.64 -18.51
C VAL A 215 12.18 -14.51 -19.76
N LYS A 216 13.05 -15.51 -19.93
CA LYS A 216 12.88 -16.56 -20.96
C LYS A 216 11.93 -17.67 -20.50
N GLY A 217 11.79 -17.83 -19.18
CA GLY A 217 10.83 -18.71 -18.52
C GLY A 217 9.41 -18.15 -18.61
N GLN A 218 8.57 -18.57 -17.67
CA GLN A 218 7.14 -18.20 -17.60
C GLN A 218 6.69 -17.73 -16.22
N CYS A 219 7.55 -17.80 -15.20
CA CYS A 219 7.18 -17.49 -13.82
C CYS A 219 7.53 -16.02 -13.50
N PRO A 220 6.53 -15.13 -13.33
CA PRO A 220 6.76 -13.74 -12.93
C PRO A 220 7.32 -13.62 -11.51
N ASP A 221 6.93 -14.51 -10.59
CA ASP A 221 7.36 -14.46 -9.18
C ASP A 221 8.89 -14.57 -9.04
N VAL A 222 9.54 -15.34 -9.92
CA VAL A 222 11.01 -15.43 -9.96
C VAL A 222 11.64 -14.11 -10.41
N VAL A 223 10.97 -13.35 -11.27
CA VAL A 223 11.45 -12.02 -11.71
C VAL A 223 11.40 -11.05 -10.54
N ASP A 224 10.30 -11.05 -9.78
CA ASP A 224 10.17 -10.22 -8.58
C ASP A 224 11.19 -10.59 -7.52
N GLU A 225 11.40 -11.89 -7.26
CA GLU A 225 12.38 -12.34 -6.28
C GLU A 225 13.80 -11.90 -6.63
N LEU A 226 14.18 -11.98 -7.91
CA LEU A 226 15.50 -11.55 -8.38
C LEU A 226 15.68 -10.02 -8.28
N LEU A 227 14.64 -9.25 -8.60
CA LEU A 227 14.67 -7.78 -8.52
C LEU A 227 14.60 -7.27 -7.07
N ALA A 228 13.93 -8.00 -6.19
CA ALA A 228 13.94 -7.74 -4.76
C ALA A 228 15.33 -7.97 -4.14
N ALA A 229 16.06 -8.97 -4.64
CA ALA A 229 17.42 -9.27 -4.19
C ALA A 229 18.45 -8.24 -4.68
N ASP A 230 18.42 -7.88 -5.97
CA ASP A 230 19.26 -6.81 -6.51
C ASP A 230 18.56 -6.08 -7.68
N HIS A 231 18.15 -4.84 -7.41
CA HIS A 231 17.47 -4.00 -8.39
C HIS A 231 18.39 -3.50 -9.52
N SER A 232 19.72 -3.52 -9.34
CA SER A 232 20.69 -3.04 -10.32
C SER A 232 20.69 -3.85 -11.62
N ILE A 233 20.25 -5.11 -11.56
CA ILE A 233 20.23 -6.01 -12.71
C ILE A 233 19.10 -5.71 -13.72
N LEU A 234 18.14 -4.83 -13.37
CA LEU A 234 16.95 -4.54 -14.18
C LEU A 234 17.29 -4.08 -15.60
N ASN A 235 18.22 -3.12 -15.70
CA ASN A 235 18.63 -2.49 -16.96
C ASN A 235 19.93 -3.09 -17.53
N GLU A 236 20.41 -4.18 -16.93
CA GLU A 236 21.62 -4.84 -17.41
C GLU A 236 21.45 -5.35 -18.83
N ARG A 237 22.57 -5.32 -19.58
CA ARG A 237 22.57 -5.64 -21.00
C ARG A 237 23.38 -6.88 -21.28
N ASP A 238 22.82 -7.80 -22.06
CA ASP A 238 23.57 -8.94 -22.56
C ASP A 238 24.60 -8.53 -23.64
N LYS A 239 25.44 -9.47 -24.10
CA LYS A 239 26.45 -9.18 -25.15
C LYS A 239 25.86 -8.72 -26.48
N LYS A 240 24.56 -8.94 -26.71
CA LYS A 240 23.84 -8.43 -27.89
C LYS A 240 23.17 -7.09 -27.60
N GLY A 241 23.41 -6.50 -26.43
CA GLY A 241 22.84 -5.24 -25.99
C GLY A 241 21.37 -5.33 -25.58
N ASN A 242 20.80 -6.54 -25.43
CA ASN A 242 19.40 -6.72 -25.02
C ASN A 242 19.26 -6.57 -23.51
N THR A 243 18.23 -5.86 -23.06
CA THR A 243 17.77 -5.84 -21.67
C THR A 243 16.79 -6.97 -21.39
N ALA A 244 16.39 -7.15 -20.13
CA ALA A 244 15.33 -8.08 -19.73
C ALA A 244 14.03 -7.88 -20.54
N VAL A 245 13.61 -6.62 -20.75
CA VAL A 245 12.42 -6.26 -21.53
C VAL A 245 12.52 -6.76 -22.97
N HIS A 246 13.66 -6.55 -23.66
CA HIS A 246 13.86 -7.05 -25.02
C HIS A 246 13.69 -8.57 -25.12
N ILE A 247 14.22 -9.30 -24.14
CA ILE A 247 14.13 -10.77 -24.14
C ILE A 247 12.71 -11.23 -23.84
N ALA A 248 12.03 -10.62 -22.87
CA ALA A 248 10.63 -10.91 -22.52
C ALA A 248 9.70 -10.67 -23.73
N THR A 249 9.85 -9.53 -24.42
CA THR A 249 9.12 -9.21 -25.65
C THR A 249 9.40 -10.23 -26.75
N ARG A 250 10.68 -10.53 -27.04
CA ARG A 250 11.06 -11.53 -28.07
C ARG A 250 10.53 -12.93 -27.75
N LYS A 251 10.34 -13.26 -26.47
CA LYS A 251 9.76 -14.53 -26.02
C LYS A 251 8.24 -14.51 -25.87
N CYS A 252 7.60 -13.38 -26.21
CA CYS A 252 6.16 -13.18 -26.15
C CYS A 252 5.60 -13.49 -24.75
N ARG A 253 6.13 -12.82 -23.72
CA ARG A 253 5.74 -12.99 -22.31
C ARG A 253 5.00 -11.74 -21.78
N PRO A 254 3.70 -11.55 -22.07
CA PRO A 254 2.99 -10.31 -21.73
C PRO A 254 3.02 -10.01 -20.24
N GLN A 255 2.74 -10.99 -19.37
CA GLN A 255 2.73 -10.79 -17.91
C GLN A 255 4.10 -10.32 -17.38
N ILE A 256 5.19 -10.91 -17.87
CA ILE A 256 6.55 -10.54 -17.48
C ILE A 256 6.93 -9.16 -18.04
N VAL A 257 6.50 -8.81 -19.25
CA VAL A 257 6.72 -7.46 -19.81
C VAL A 257 6.01 -6.42 -18.96
N SER A 258 4.72 -6.61 -18.66
CA SER A 258 3.96 -5.69 -17.80
C SER A 258 4.58 -5.58 -16.41
N LEU A 259 5.07 -6.68 -15.84
CA LEU A 259 5.77 -6.67 -14.56
C LEU A 259 7.04 -5.82 -14.62
N LEU A 260 7.91 -6.04 -15.61
CA LEU A 260 9.14 -5.25 -15.77
C LEU A 260 8.85 -3.76 -15.98
N LEU A 261 7.77 -3.44 -16.71
CA LEU A 261 7.34 -2.06 -16.99
C LEU A 261 6.72 -1.36 -15.78
N SER A 262 6.26 -2.11 -14.78
CA SER A 262 5.76 -1.54 -13.52
C SER A 262 6.88 -0.91 -12.67
N TYR A 263 8.14 -1.30 -12.88
CA TYR A 263 9.29 -0.75 -12.18
C TYR A 263 9.68 0.62 -12.75
N ARG A 264 9.59 1.68 -11.93
CA ARG A 264 9.79 3.08 -12.34
C ARG A 264 11.16 3.38 -12.99
N SER A 265 12.19 2.63 -12.65
CA SER A 265 13.56 2.83 -13.14
C SER A 265 13.88 2.04 -14.41
N VAL A 266 12.92 1.35 -15.01
CA VAL A 266 13.18 0.54 -16.21
C VAL A 266 13.44 1.44 -17.42
N ASP A 267 14.52 1.16 -18.14
CA ASP A 267 14.85 1.90 -19.37
C ASP A 267 14.12 1.26 -20.57
N VAL A 268 12.94 1.79 -20.89
CA VAL A 268 12.04 1.22 -21.93
C VAL A 268 12.62 1.37 -23.35
N ASN A 269 13.33 2.47 -23.61
CA ASN A 269 13.80 2.88 -24.94
C ASN A 269 15.27 2.51 -25.23
N VAL A 270 15.80 1.47 -24.59
CA VAL A 270 17.16 0.99 -24.86
C VAL A 270 17.23 0.41 -26.27
N ILE A 271 18.28 0.74 -27.02
CA ILE A 271 18.53 0.22 -28.36
C ILE A 271 19.60 -0.88 -28.26
N ASN A 272 19.27 -2.11 -28.67
CA ASN A 272 20.23 -3.22 -28.70
C ASN A 272 21.27 -3.12 -29.84
N ASN A 273 22.19 -4.07 -29.94
CA ASN A 273 23.23 -4.05 -30.98
C ASN A 273 22.68 -4.26 -32.40
N GLN A 274 21.44 -4.71 -32.54
CA GLN A 274 20.72 -4.80 -33.82
C GLN A 274 20.01 -3.49 -34.19
N LYS A 275 20.20 -2.41 -33.42
CA LYS A 275 19.50 -1.13 -33.57
C LYS A 275 17.98 -1.26 -33.38
N GLU A 276 17.56 -2.15 -32.48
CA GLU A 276 16.16 -2.44 -32.20
C GLU A 276 15.85 -2.14 -30.73
N THR A 277 14.69 -1.55 -30.48
CA THR A 277 14.06 -1.41 -29.17
C THR A 277 13.13 -2.58 -28.89
N ALA A 278 12.61 -2.67 -27.66
CA ALA A 278 11.53 -3.61 -27.35
C ALA A 278 10.31 -3.41 -28.28
N MET A 279 9.98 -2.18 -28.66
CA MET A 279 8.87 -1.87 -29.57
C MET A 279 9.10 -2.41 -30.99
N ASP A 280 10.33 -2.31 -31.51
CA ASP A 280 10.67 -2.88 -32.83
C ASP A 280 10.60 -4.41 -32.84
N LEU A 281 10.87 -5.05 -31.70
CA LEU A 281 10.75 -6.50 -31.56
C LEU A 281 9.29 -6.97 -31.61
N VAL A 282 8.34 -6.16 -31.16
CA VAL A 282 6.90 -6.47 -31.23
C VAL A 282 6.46 -6.70 -32.67
N ASP A 283 6.92 -5.86 -33.60
CA ASP A 283 6.53 -5.94 -35.01
C ASP A 283 6.92 -7.28 -35.64
N LYS A 284 8.02 -7.89 -35.17
CA LYS A 284 8.52 -9.20 -35.61
C LYS A 284 7.80 -10.40 -34.98
N LEU A 285 7.00 -10.20 -33.94
CA LEU A 285 6.21 -11.28 -33.34
C LEU A 285 5.06 -11.67 -34.26
N GLN A 286 4.68 -12.95 -34.21
CA GLN A 286 3.49 -13.46 -34.87
C GLN A 286 2.23 -12.76 -34.34
N TYR A 287 1.22 -12.61 -35.20
CA TYR A 287 -0.05 -12.00 -34.79
C TYR A 287 -0.75 -12.85 -33.74
N GLY A 288 -1.22 -12.21 -32.66
CA GLY A 288 -1.92 -12.87 -31.54
C GLY A 288 -2.22 -11.89 -30.41
N GLU A 289 -3.09 -12.28 -29.48
CA GLU A 289 -3.50 -11.46 -28.32
C GLU A 289 -2.30 -11.01 -27.49
N SER A 290 -1.36 -11.92 -27.21
CA SER A 290 -0.14 -11.61 -26.46
C SER A 290 0.74 -10.55 -27.13
N LYS A 291 0.74 -10.44 -28.47
CA LYS A 291 1.46 -9.38 -29.17
C LYS A 291 0.80 -8.02 -28.92
N LEU A 292 -0.53 -7.99 -28.92
CA LEU A 292 -1.30 -6.76 -28.71
C LEU A 292 -1.13 -6.28 -27.26
N GLU A 293 -1.24 -7.18 -26.28
CA GLU A 293 -1.00 -6.88 -24.86
C GLU A 293 0.40 -6.29 -24.62
N ILE A 294 1.44 -6.91 -25.21
CA ILE A 294 2.81 -6.41 -25.10
C ILE A 294 2.95 -5.04 -25.77
N LYS A 295 2.31 -4.85 -26.93
CA LYS A 295 2.33 -3.59 -27.67
C LYS A 295 1.70 -2.46 -26.86
N ASP A 296 0.54 -2.73 -26.26
CA ASP A 296 -0.21 -1.75 -25.49
C ASP A 296 0.54 -1.40 -24.20
N ALA A 297 1.05 -2.40 -23.46
CA ALA A 297 1.87 -2.17 -22.26
C ALA A 297 3.13 -1.34 -22.56
N LEU A 298 3.82 -1.63 -23.66
CA LEU A 298 4.99 -0.85 -24.10
C LEU A 298 4.59 0.57 -24.52
N ALA A 299 3.48 0.74 -25.24
CA ALA A 299 3.00 2.06 -25.68
C ALA A 299 2.59 2.94 -24.49
N GLU A 300 1.88 2.39 -23.51
CA GLU A 300 1.52 3.07 -22.26
C GLU A 300 2.75 3.52 -21.46
N SER A 301 3.82 2.72 -21.51
CA SER A 301 5.09 3.01 -20.85
C SER A 301 6.00 3.97 -21.67
N GLY A 302 5.51 4.51 -22.79
CA GLY A 302 6.25 5.46 -23.62
C GLY A 302 7.35 4.83 -24.48
N ALA A 303 7.24 3.54 -24.80
CA ALA A 303 8.15 2.86 -25.72
C ALA A 303 8.02 3.44 -27.13
N LYS A 304 9.17 3.65 -27.78
CA LYS A 304 9.29 4.15 -29.15
C LYS A 304 10.05 3.13 -29.98
N HIS A 305 9.77 3.08 -31.28
CA HIS A 305 10.65 2.40 -32.25
C HIS A 305 12.03 3.08 -32.28
N ALA A 306 13.09 2.32 -32.56
CA ALA A 306 14.48 2.79 -32.52
C ALA A 306 14.71 4.04 -33.40
N ARG A 307 14.01 4.15 -34.53
CA ARG A 307 14.08 5.31 -35.43
C ARG A 307 13.68 6.63 -34.77
N TYR A 308 12.83 6.58 -33.74
CA TYR A 308 12.34 7.75 -33.00
C TYR A 308 13.02 7.92 -31.63
N VAL A 309 13.95 7.02 -31.27
CA VAL A 309 14.74 7.14 -30.04
C VAL A 309 15.92 8.06 -30.30
N GLY A 310 15.95 9.21 -29.62
CA GLY A 310 16.98 10.23 -29.80
C GLY A 310 16.69 11.26 -30.91
N GLN A 311 15.61 11.10 -31.67
CA GLN A 311 15.00 12.23 -32.37
C GLN A 311 14.26 13.05 -31.31
N GLU A 312 14.81 14.23 -31.00
CA GLU A 312 14.10 15.30 -30.28
C GLU A 312 12.97 15.77 -31.18
N ASP A 313 11.89 15.00 -31.20
CA ASP A 313 10.67 15.42 -31.83
C ASP A 313 10.11 16.52 -30.91
N GLU A 314 10.34 17.79 -31.26
CA GLU A 314 9.70 18.95 -30.62
C GLU A 314 8.19 18.69 -30.46
N THR A 315 7.60 17.91 -31.38
CA THR A 315 6.20 17.49 -31.34
C THR A 315 5.88 16.48 -30.22
N MET A 316 6.81 15.62 -29.81
CA MET A 316 6.63 14.67 -28.70
C MET A 316 6.95 15.29 -27.36
N GLU A 317 7.94 16.17 -27.27
CA GLU A 317 8.10 17.01 -26.07
C GLU A 317 6.92 17.96 -25.93
N LEU A 318 6.42 18.55 -27.02
CA LEU A 318 5.20 19.34 -27.01
C LEU A 318 4.00 18.48 -26.60
N LYS A 319 3.85 17.25 -27.11
CA LYS A 319 2.76 16.35 -26.68
C LYS A 319 2.90 15.94 -25.22
N ARG A 320 4.11 15.70 -24.73
CA ARG A 320 4.38 15.33 -23.34
C ARG A 320 4.12 16.51 -22.43
N THR A 321 4.65 17.69 -22.73
CA THR A 321 4.37 18.94 -22.00
C THR A 321 2.89 19.30 -22.08
N VAL A 322 2.22 19.14 -23.22
CA VAL A 322 0.77 19.33 -23.34
C VAL A 322 0.01 18.28 -22.51
N SER A 323 0.46 17.04 -22.43
CA SER A 323 -0.14 16.00 -21.59
C SER A 323 0.08 16.27 -20.10
N ASP A 324 1.27 16.72 -19.72
CA ASP A 324 1.64 17.08 -18.36
C ASP A 324 0.87 18.34 -17.92
N ILE A 325 0.80 19.37 -18.77
CA ILE A 325 -0.03 20.57 -18.57
C ILE A 325 -1.51 20.16 -18.51
N LYS A 326 -1.98 19.25 -19.36
CA LYS A 326 -3.37 18.76 -19.33
C LYS A 326 -3.67 18.07 -18.00
N HIS A 327 -2.80 17.18 -17.52
CA HIS A 327 -2.97 16.50 -16.24
C HIS A 327 -2.89 17.48 -15.06
N GLU A 328 -1.96 18.43 -15.10
CA GLU A 328 -1.78 19.46 -14.08
C GLU A 328 -3.00 20.39 -14.02
N VAL A 329 -3.46 20.91 -15.17
CA VAL A 329 -4.67 21.73 -15.27
C VAL A 329 -5.90 20.93 -14.82
N HIS A 330 -6.03 19.66 -15.20
CA HIS A 330 -7.14 18.83 -14.74
C HIS A 330 -7.09 18.61 -13.22
N SER A 331 -5.91 18.43 -12.64
CA SER A 331 -5.72 18.34 -11.19
C SER A 331 -6.11 19.65 -10.49
N GLN A 332 -5.67 20.79 -11.03
CA GLN A 332 -6.02 22.12 -10.53
C GLN A 332 -7.52 22.40 -10.65
N LEU A 333 -8.17 21.97 -11.74
CA LEU A 333 -9.62 22.09 -11.90
C LEU A 333 -10.37 21.23 -10.89
N ILE A 334 -9.95 19.98 -10.65
CA ILE A 334 -10.53 19.13 -9.60
C ILE A 334 -10.33 19.76 -8.22
N GLN A 335 -9.16 20.31 -7.93
CA GLN A 335 -8.88 21.00 -6.66
C GLN A 335 -9.74 22.26 -6.51
N ASN A 336 -9.89 23.06 -7.57
CA ASN A 336 -10.75 24.24 -7.59
C ASN A 336 -12.22 23.86 -7.42
N GLU A 337 -12.69 22.81 -8.06
CA GLU A 337 -14.06 22.32 -7.89
C GLU A 337 -14.30 21.84 -6.46
N LYS A 338 -13.37 21.06 -5.87
CA LYS A 338 -13.44 20.65 -4.47
C LYS A 338 -13.44 21.85 -3.52
N THR A 339 -12.60 22.84 -3.80
CA THR A 339 -12.52 24.08 -3.01
C THR A 339 -13.81 24.88 -3.14
N GLN A 340 -14.37 25.02 -4.34
CA GLN A 340 -15.62 25.70 -4.59
C GLN A 340 -16.80 24.98 -3.91
N ARG A 341 -16.83 23.64 -3.93
CA ARG A 341 -17.81 22.84 -3.17
C ARG A 341 -17.68 23.05 -1.66
N ARG A 342 -16.46 23.09 -1.12
CA ARG A 342 -16.22 23.42 0.31
C ARG A 342 -16.66 24.83 0.66
N VAL A 343 -16.24 25.82 -0.12
CA VAL A 343 -16.58 27.24 0.06
C VAL A 343 -18.08 27.47 -0.06
N SER A 344 -18.74 26.84 -1.03
CA SER A 344 -20.20 26.92 -1.18
C SER A 344 -20.95 26.23 -0.03
N GLY A 345 -20.41 25.12 0.50
CA GLY A 345 -20.89 24.47 1.72
C GLY A 345 -20.81 25.41 2.92
N ILE A 346 -19.63 26.00 3.17
CA ILE A 346 -19.42 26.99 4.23
C ILE A 346 -20.35 28.19 4.04
N ALA A 347 -20.50 28.71 2.82
CA ALA A 347 -21.37 29.84 2.53
C ALA A 347 -22.86 29.51 2.73
N LYS A 348 -23.28 28.25 2.52
CA LYS A 348 -24.64 27.78 2.79
C LYS A 348 -24.87 27.66 4.30
N GLU A 349 -23.92 27.10 5.03
CA GLU A 349 -23.97 26.97 6.48
C GLU A 349 -23.96 28.33 7.19
N LEU A 350 -23.11 29.26 6.75
CA LEU A 350 -23.10 30.64 7.23
C LEU A 350 -24.42 31.37 6.96
N ARG A 351 -25.02 31.16 5.79
CA ARG A 351 -26.36 31.70 5.49
C ARG A 351 -27.44 31.11 6.39
N LYS A 352 -27.35 29.81 6.70
CA LYS A 352 -28.26 29.13 7.63
C LYS A 352 -28.14 29.72 9.04
N LEU A 353 -26.91 29.82 9.57
CA LEU A 353 -26.65 30.41 10.88
C LEU A 353 -27.13 31.86 10.96
N HIS A 354 -26.86 32.69 9.95
CA HIS A 354 -27.36 34.06 9.92
C HIS A 354 -28.89 34.13 9.89
N ARG A 355 -29.57 33.22 9.18
CA ARG A 355 -31.04 33.18 9.15
C ARG A 355 -31.61 32.75 10.51
N GLU A 356 -31.02 31.74 11.14
CA GLU A 356 -31.41 31.27 12.46
C GLU A 356 -31.22 32.36 13.54
N ALA A 357 -30.10 33.07 13.51
CA ALA A 357 -29.83 34.17 14.44
C ALA A 357 -30.84 35.33 14.28
N VAL A 358 -31.19 35.68 13.04
CA VAL A 358 -32.22 36.70 12.76
C VAL A 358 -33.59 36.25 13.26
N GLN A 359 -33.98 35.01 13.01
CA GLN A 359 -35.27 34.49 13.48
C GLN A 359 -35.36 34.46 15.02
N ASN A 360 -34.29 34.01 15.69
CA ASN A 360 -34.24 34.00 17.15
C ASN A 360 -34.37 35.41 17.73
N THR A 361 -33.71 36.38 17.12
CA THR A 361 -33.82 37.81 17.49
C THR A 361 -35.24 38.31 17.31
N THR A 362 -35.86 38.06 16.15
CA THR A 362 -37.25 38.45 15.88
C THR A 362 -38.21 37.87 16.91
N ASN A 363 -38.14 36.55 17.16
CA ASN A 363 -39.00 35.88 18.15
C ASN A 363 -38.86 36.51 19.54
N SER A 364 -37.63 36.79 19.97
CA SER A 364 -37.36 37.43 21.26
C SER A 364 -37.95 38.84 21.34
N VAL A 365 -37.79 39.64 20.27
CA VAL A 365 -38.34 41.01 20.21
C VAL A 365 -39.87 41.00 20.16
N THR A 366 -40.50 40.06 19.46
CA THR A 366 -41.96 39.92 19.43
C THR A 366 -42.51 39.70 20.84
N VAL A 367 -41.89 38.82 21.63
CA VAL A 367 -42.30 38.57 23.02
C VAL A 367 -42.22 39.86 23.85
N VAL A 368 -41.11 40.60 23.74
CA VAL A 368 -40.92 41.86 24.47
C VAL A 368 -41.94 42.92 24.04
N ALA A 369 -42.21 43.06 22.74
CA ALA A 369 -43.22 43.99 22.24
C ALA A 369 -44.64 43.65 22.73
N VAL A 370 -45.01 42.37 22.76
CA VAL A 370 -46.29 41.91 23.30
C VAL A 370 -46.40 42.20 24.79
N LEU A 371 -45.32 42.04 25.55
CA LEU A 371 -45.28 42.40 26.97
C LEU A 371 -45.48 43.90 27.20
N PHE A 372 -44.81 44.76 26.41
CA PHE A 372 -45.02 46.21 26.49
C PHE A 372 -46.45 46.61 26.08
N ALA A 373 -46.99 46.03 25.01
CA ALA A 373 -48.37 46.29 24.60
C ALA A 373 -49.37 45.87 25.69
N SER A 374 -49.17 44.69 26.29
CA SER A 374 -50.03 44.17 27.35
C SER A 374 -49.97 45.03 28.61
N THR A 375 -48.77 45.43 29.03
CA THR A 375 -48.57 46.28 30.22
C THR A 375 -49.12 47.68 30.00
N ALA A 376 -48.89 48.29 28.84
CA ALA A 376 -49.45 49.60 28.50
C ALA A 376 -50.99 49.56 28.42
N PHE A 377 -51.55 48.51 27.79
CA PHE A 377 -53.00 48.31 27.74
C PHE A 377 -53.60 48.18 29.15
N LEU A 378 -53.01 47.32 29.98
CA LEU A 378 -53.46 47.10 31.35
C LEU A 378 -53.36 48.37 32.20
N ALA A 379 -52.28 49.14 32.02
CA ALA A 379 -52.04 50.36 32.76
C ALA A 379 -53.15 51.40 32.54
N ILE A 380 -53.66 51.58 31.31
CA ILE A 380 -54.72 52.56 31.04
C ILE A 380 -56.03 52.25 31.78
N PHE A 381 -56.40 50.98 31.90
CA PHE A 381 -57.71 50.58 32.43
C PHE A 381 -57.74 50.27 33.93
N ASN A 382 -56.58 49.99 34.54
CA ASN A 382 -56.50 49.63 35.96
C ASN A 382 -55.97 50.75 36.87
N LEU A 383 -55.99 51.99 36.39
CA LEU A 383 -55.51 53.12 37.19
C LEU A 383 -56.44 53.44 38.36
N PRO A 384 -55.88 53.67 39.56
CA PRO A 384 -56.66 54.10 40.70
C PRO A 384 -57.17 55.53 40.46
N GLY A 385 -58.47 55.63 40.20
CA GLY A 385 -59.15 56.89 39.96
C GLY A 385 -60.58 56.58 39.53
N GLN A 386 -61.54 56.75 40.44
CA GLN A 386 -62.95 56.55 40.10
C GLN A 386 -63.39 57.52 38.99
N TYR A 387 -64.33 57.08 38.16
CA TYR A 387 -64.98 57.89 37.14
C TYR A 387 -66.06 58.78 37.76
N LEU A 388 -66.30 59.95 37.17
CA LEU A 388 -67.46 60.77 37.53
C LEU A 388 -68.75 60.01 37.17
N MET A 389 -69.62 59.78 38.16
CA MET A 389 -70.86 59.00 38.04
C MET A 389 -72.11 59.87 37.81
N GLY A 390 -71.98 61.20 37.72
CA GLY A 390 -73.09 62.12 37.49
C GLY A 390 -72.65 63.47 36.93
N GLY A 391 -73.49 64.09 36.10
CA GLY A 391 -73.24 65.37 35.42
C GLY A 391 -72.98 65.24 33.90
N PRO A 392 -72.66 66.35 33.20
CA PRO A 392 -72.36 66.33 31.77
C PRO A 392 -71.02 65.65 31.41
N GLU A 393 -70.13 65.43 32.39
CA GLU A 393 -68.83 64.78 32.22
C GLU A 393 -68.80 63.33 32.79
N VAL A 394 -69.95 62.64 32.78
CA VAL A 394 -70.02 61.23 33.21
C VAL A 394 -69.04 60.38 32.41
N GLY A 395 -68.23 59.57 33.12
CA GLY A 395 -67.19 58.73 32.52
C GLY A 395 -65.80 59.38 32.42
N LYS A 396 -65.63 60.67 32.76
CA LYS A 396 -64.30 61.28 32.88
C LYS A 396 -63.60 60.80 34.16
N ALA A 397 -62.33 60.41 34.07
CA ALA A 397 -61.53 60.01 35.24
C ALA A 397 -61.30 61.22 36.17
N ARG A 398 -61.44 61.05 37.48
CA ARG A 398 -61.25 62.14 38.46
C ARG A 398 -59.85 62.78 38.40
N ILE A 399 -58.85 62.02 37.97
CA ILE A 399 -57.45 62.46 37.81
C ILE A 399 -57.15 63.02 36.41
N ALA A 400 -58.15 63.15 35.52
CA ALA A 400 -57.98 63.51 34.12
C ALA A 400 -57.32 64.88 33.89
N ASP A 401 -57.58 65.84 34.79
CA ASP A 401 -57.07 67.21 34.65
C ASP A 401 -55.63 67.36 35.22
N ASN A 402 -55.05 66.29 35.78
CA ASN A 402 -53.69 66.32 36.29
C ASN A 402 -52.67 66.18 35.14
N VAL A 403 -51.70 67.09 35.07
CA VAL A 403 -50.64 67.10 34.06
C VAL A 403 -49.89 65.76 34.02
N GLY A 404 -49.61 65.16 35.19
CA GLY A 404 -48.94 63.86 35.26
C GLY A 404 -49.76 62.72 34.64
N PHE A 405 -51.09 62.80 34.72
CA PHE A 405 -51.99 61.82 34.11
C PHE A 405 -52.09 62.03 32.59
N GLN A 406 -52.12 63.28 32.13
CA GLN A 406 -52.10 63.59 30.69
C GLN A 406 -50.81 63.13 30.01
N VAL A 407 -49.66 63.38 30.64
CA VAL A 407 -48.34 62.90 30.16
C VAL A 407 -48.27 61.38 30.19
N PHE A 408 -48.80 60.73 31.24
CA PHE A 408 -48.92 59.28 31.29
C PHE A 408 -49.77 58.75 30.12
N CYS A 409 -50.97 59.28 29.89
CA CYS A 409 -51.86 58.82 28.83
C CYS A 409 -51.22 58.96 27.45
N LEU A 410 -50.55 60.09 27.18
CA LEU A 410 -49.86 60.32 25.93
C LEU A 410 -48.71 59.31 25.71
N LEU A 411 -47.80 59.22 26.67
CA LEU A 411 -46.63 58.34 26.55
C LEU A 411 -47.03 56.86 26.53
N ASN A 412 -47.97 56.46 27.38
CA ASN A 412 -48.47 55.09 27.41
C ASN A 412 -49.19 54.70 26.10
N ALA A 413 -49.99 55.61 25.52
CA ALA A 413 -50.58 55.39 24.20
C ALA A 413 -49.52 55.26 23.11
N THR A 414 -48.48 56.13 23.11
CA THR A 414 -47.39 56.01 22.12
C THR A 414 -46.65 54.67 22.25
N SER A 415 -46.38 54.20 23.47
CA SER A 415 -45.74 52.90 23.70
C SER A 415 -46.61 51.74 23.18
N LEU A 416 -47.92 51.77 23.46
CA LEU A 416 -48.87 50.76 23.00
C LEU A 416 -48.89 50.69 21.46
N PHE A 417 -49.04 51.83 20.79
CA PHE A 417 -49.10 51.87 19.32
C PHE A 417 -47.77 51.50 18.66
N ILE A 418 -46.63 51.92 19.21
CA ILE A 418 -45.31 51.50 18.70
C ILE A 418 -45.15 49.98 18.86
N SER A 419 -45.54 49.42 20.01
CA SER A 419 -45.42 47.97 20.28
C SER A 419 -46.33 47.14 19.38
N LEU A 420 -47.57 47.58 19.15
CA LEU A 420 -48.50 46.91 18.24
C LEU A 420 -48.04 47.01 16.78
N ALA A 421 -47.55 48.18 16.35
CA ALA A 421 -46.99 48.36 15.02
C ALA A 421 -45.78 47.45 14.78
N VAL A 422 -44.89 47.29 15.77
CA VAL A 422 -43.76 46.36 15.71
C VAL A 422 -44.25 44.92 15.48
N VAL A 423 -45.27 44.46 16.22
CA VAL A 423 -45.80 43.10 16.07
C VAL A 423 -46.44 42.90 14.69
N VAL A 424 -47.21 43.87 14.19
CA VAL A 424 -47.82 43.81 12.85
C VAL A 424 -46.76 43.76 11.75
N VAL A 425 -45.74 44.62 11.84
CA VAL A 425 -44.60 44.64 10.91
C VAL A 425 -43.83 43.31 10.96
N GLN A 426 -43.68 42.70 12.13
CA GLN A 426 -43.04 41.40 12.27
C GLN A 426 -43.84 40.28 11.61
N ILE A 427 -45.15 40.17 11.86
CA ILE A 427 -46.00 39.11 11.28
C ILE A 427 -46.03 39.19 9.75
N THR A 428 -46.09 40.41 9.21
CA THR A 428 -46.18 40.63 7.76
C THR A 428 -44.88 40.34 7.00
N LEU A 429 -43.72 40.49 7.65
CA LEU A 429 -42.40 40.37 6.98
C LEU A 429 -41.70 39.03 7.19
N VAL A 430 -42.20 38.17 8.08
CA VAL A 430 -41.71 36.79 8.25
C VAL A 430 -41.82 35.97 6.95
N ALA A 431 -42.69 36.38 6.02
CA ALA A 431 -42.92 35.71 4.74
C ALA A 431 -42.03 36.17 3.56
N TRP A 432 -41.18 37.20 3.70
CA TRP A 432 -40.45 37.82 2.57
C TRP A 432 -38.91 37.82 2.71
N ASP A 433 -38.21 38.16 1.62
CA ASP A 433 -36.74 38.15 1.42
C ASP A 433 -35.89 38.51 2.67
N THR A 434 -34.93 37.63 2.97
CA THR A 434 -33.94 37.72 4.06
C THR A 434 -33.12 39.02 4.11
N ARG A 435 -32.90 39.71 2.99
CA ARG A 435 -32.17 41.00 2.98
C ARG A 435 -33.01 42.12 3.58
N ALA A 436 -34.29 42.20 3.23
CA ALA A 436 -35.22 43.14 3.82
C ALA A 436 -35.41 42.84 5.31
N GLN A 437 -35.46 41.56 5.70
CA GLN A 437 -35.60 41.15 7.10
C GLN A 437 -34.50 41.72 8.02
N LYS A 438 -33.24 41.79 7.58
CA LYS A 438 -32.15 42.37 8.39
C LYS A 438 -32.33 43.86 8.65
N GLN A 439 -32.69 44.63 7.63
CA GLN A 439 -32.91 46.07 7.77
C GLN A 439 -34.13 46.34 8.66
N VAL A 440 -35.18 45.54 8.50
CA VAL A 440 -36.39 45.61 9.30
C VAL A 440 -36.11 45.31 10.77
N VAL A 441 -35.34 44.25 11.08
CA VAL A 441 -34.97 43.91 12.47
C VAL A 441 -34.18 45.05 13.12
N SER A 442 -33.32 45.73 12.37
CA SER A 442 -32.62 46.93 12.87
C SER A 442 -33.59 48.07 13.20
N VAL A 443 -34.55 48.35 12.32
CA VAL A 443 -35.57 49.39 12.54
C VAL A 443 -36.49 49.02 13.72
N VAL A 444 -36.96 47.78 13.77
CA VAL A 444 -37.80 47.24 14.84
C VAL A 444 -37.10 47.31 16.19
N ASN A 445 -35.80 46.98 16.24
CA ASN A 445 -35.02 47.14 17.47
C ASN A 445 -34.99 48.61 17.90
N LYS A 446 -34.79 49.57 16.99
CA LYS A 446 -34.83 51.01 17.34
C LYS A 446 -36.21 51.44 17.87
N LEU A 447 -37.30 50.95 17.26
CA LEU A 447 -38.66 51.23 17.72
C LEU A 447 -38.93 50.63 19.10
N MET A 448 -38.39 49.45 19.41
CA MET A 448 -38.49 48.83 20.73
C MET A 448 -37.84 49.69 21.82
N TRP A 449 -36.69 50.33 21.52
CA TRP A 449 -36.05 51.23 22.46
C TRP A 449 -36.88 52.48 22.73
N ALA A 450 -37.51 53.03 21.69
CA ALA A 450 -38.44 54.14 21.83
C ALA A 450 -39.66 53.78 22.70
N ALA A 451 -40.23 52.57 22.53
CA ALA A 451 -41.32 52.08 23.36
C ALA A 451 -40.89 51.89 24.83
N CYS A 452 -39.69 51.37 25.08
CA CYS A 452 -39.14 51.20 26.43
C CYS A 452 -38.98 52.55 27.15
N ILE A 453 -38.38 53.54 26.49
CA ILE A 453 -38.22 54.90 27.04
C ILE A 453 -39.59 55.53 27.32
N SER A 454 -40.53 55.42 26.38
CA SER A 454 -41.88 55.97 26.54
C SER A 454 -42.65 55.32 27.69
N THR A 455 -42.54 54.00 27.83
CA THR A 455 -43.14 53.25 28.94
C THR A 455 -42.56 53.67 30.28
N GLY A 456 -41.22 53.74 30.39
CA GLY A 456 -40.55 54.17 31.61
C GLY A 456 -40.93 55.60 32.02
N ALA A 457 -41.00 56.52 31.05
CA ALA A 457 -41.43 57.90 31.29
C ALA A 457 -42.92 57.99 31.69
N ALA A 458 -43.79 57.14 31.11
CA ALA A 458 -45.18 57.03 31.53
C ALA A 458 -45.30 56.57 32.99
N PHE A 459 -44.59 55.51 33.37
CA PHE A 459 -44.59 55.00 34.75
C PHE A 459 -44.06 56.01 35.77
N LEU A 460 -43.01 56.77 35.42
CA LEU A 460 -42.53 57.86 36.27
C LEU A 460 -43.57 58.97 36.42
N SER A 461 -44.23 59.37 35.32
CA SER A 461 -45.25 60.41 35.33
C SER A 461 -46.45 60.06 36.21
N ILE A 462 -46.89 58.80 36.17
CA ILE A 462 -48.06 58.37 36.93
C ILE A 462 -47.77 58.08 38.40
N ALA A 463 -46.52 57.75 38.76
CA ALA A 463 -46.12 57.57 40.16
C ALA A 463 -46.41 58.82 41.01
N PHE A 464 -46.20 60.02 40.45
CA PHE A 464 -46.50 61.29 41.13
C PHE A 464 -48.01 61.52 41.32
N VAL A 465 -48.84 60.93 40.46
CA VAL A 465 -50.30 61.05 40.54
C VAL A 465 -50.88 60.06 41.54
N VAL A 466 -50.42 58.80 41.52
CA VAL A 466 -50.95 57.71 42.36
C VAL A 466 -50.58 57.90 43.83
N VAL A 467 -49.37 58.37 44.12
CA VAL A 467 -48.89 58.57 45.50
C VAL A 467 -49.53 59.81 46.16
N GLY A 468 -49.97 60.79 45.37
CA GLY A 468 -50.61 62.01 45.84
C GLY A 468 -49.66 63.00 46.54
N GLN A 469 -50.17 64.20 46.82
CA GLN A 469 -49.37 65.32 47.38
C GLN A 469 -48.88 65.08 48.82
N GLY A 470 -49.56 64.23 49.59
CA GLY A 470 -49.16 63.92 50.98
C GLY A 470 -48.01 62.91 51.11
N GLY A 471 -47.71 62.15 50.05
CA GLY A 471 -46.73 61.05 50.05
C GLY A 471 -45.52 61.30 49.15
N SER A 472 -45.25 62.55 48.74
CA SER A 472 -44.29 62.86 47.67
C SER A 472 -42.88 62.26 47.85
N TRP A 473 -42.45 61.99 49.09
CA TRP A 473 -41.20 61.28 49.36
C TRP A 473 -41.12 59.92 48.66
N MET A 474 -42.22 59.16 48.58
CA MET A 474 -42.26 57.85 47.92
C MET A 474 -42.14 57.96 46.38
N SER A 475 -42.72 59.00 45.76
CA SER A 475 -42.55 59.22 44.32
C SER A 475 -41.13 59.70 43.97
N ILE A 476 -40.54 60.52 44.85
CA ILE A 476 -39.17 60.99 44.72
C ILE A 476 -38.18 59.82 44.85
N THR A 477 -38.38 58.89 45.79
CA THR A 477 -37.52 57.71 45.93
C THR A 477 -37.67 56.74 44.74
N ILE A 478 -38.89 56.51 44.25
CA ILE A 478 -39.13 55.70 43.04
C ILE A 478 -38.39 56.31 41.83
N THR A 479 -38.40 57.64 41.70
CA THR A 479 -37.69 58.33 40.60
C THR A 479 -36.18 58.28 40.79
N LEU A 480 -35.66 58.54 42.00
CA LEU A 480 -34.23 58.51 42.31
C LEU A 480 -33.60 57.13 42.14
N ILE A 481 -34.36 56.05 42.33
CA ILE A 481 -33.89 54.68 42.13
C ILE A 481 -34.15 54.22 40.68
N GLY A 482 -35.36 54.44 40.17
CA GLY A 482 -35.81 53.97 38.87
C GLY A 482 -35.11 54.67 37.70
N THR A 483 -34.91 55.99 37.78
CA THR A 483 -34.29 56.75 36.68
C THR A 483 -32.82 56.34 36.45
N PRO A 484 -31.94 56.22 37.46
CA PRO A 484 -30.57 55.76 37.24
C PRO A 484 -30.48 54.31 36.73
N ILE A 485 -31.36 53.41 37.18
CA ILE A 485 -31.39 52.03 36.69
C ILE A 485 -31.78 52.01 35.21
N LEU A 486 -32.85 52.72 34.83
CA LEU A 486 -33.32 52.77 33.45
C LEU A 486 -32.31 53.48 32.53
N VAL A 487 -31.82 54.66 32.93
CA VAL A 487 -30.85 55.43 32.14
C VAL A 487 -29.51 54.71 32.07
N GLY A 488 -29.03 54.12 33.17
CA GLY A 488 -27.78 53.37 33.20
C GLY A 488 -27.82 52.12 32.31
N THR A 489 -28.91 51.35 32.37
CA THR A 489 -29.08 50.16 31.52
C THR A 489 -29.18 50.53 30.04
N LEU A 490 -29.96 51.56 29.69
CA LEU A 490 -30.08 52.03 28.30
C LEU A 490 -28.78 52.64 27.78
N ALA A 491 -28.09 53.48 28.57
CA ALA A 491 -26.84 54.10 28.17
C ALA A 491 -25.71 53.08 27.99
N PHE A 492 -25.61 52.10 28.89
CA PHE A 492 -24.64 51.01 28.76
C PHE A 492 -24.91 50.16 27.51
N MET A 493 -26.16 49.73 27.32
CA MET A 493 -26.52 48.94 26.14
C MET A 493 -26.31 49.75 24.84
N ALA A 494 -26.65 51.05 24.82
CA ALA A 494 -26.44 51.91 23.67
C ALA A 494 -24.94 52.05 23.36
N TYR A 495 -24.11 52.27 24.38
CA TYR A 495 -22.66 52.33 24.23
C TYR A 495 -22.08 51.07 23.59
N PHE A 496 -22.51 49.87 24.03
CA PHE A 496 -22.05 48.61 23.42
C PHE A 496 -22.52 48.45 21.97
N VAL A 497 -23.78 48.79 21.68
CA VAL A 497 -24.33 48.74 20.32
C VAL A 497 -23.58 49.70 19.39
N PHE A 498 -23.33 50.94 19.82
CA PHE A 498 -22.58 51.92 19.03
C PHE A 498 -21.11 51.53 18.85
N ARG A 499 -20.45 51.02 19.90
CA ARG A 499 -19.08 50.51 19.84
C ARG A 499 -18.94 49.36 18.85
N GLN A 500 -19.93 48.47 18.78
CA GLN A 500 -19.92 47.35 17.85
C GLN A 500 -20.21 47.78 16.40
N HIS A 501 -21.02 48.83 16.20
CA HIS A 501 -21.41 49.31 14.87
C HIS A 501 -20.39 50.29 14.24
N PHE A 502 -19.60 50.99 15.06
CA PHE A 502 -18.58 51.96 14.64
C PHE A 502 -17.18 51.53 15.05
N GLY A 503 -16.87 50.23 15.02
CA GLY A 503 -15.57 49.68 15.41
C GLY A 503 -14.37 50.29 14.66
N ILE A 504 -13.92 51.44 15.12
CA ILE A 504 -12.56 51.94 15.01
C ILE A 504 -11.75 51.08 16.01
N PHE A 505 -10.68 50.47 15.50
CA PHE A 505 -9.80 49.46 16.11
C PHE A 505 -10.24 48.00 16.05
N ARG A 506 -9.85 47.36 14.94
CA ARG A 506 -9.04 46.13 14.98
C ARG A 506 -7.96 46.21 13.89
N GLN A 507 -6.71 46.43 14.32
CA GLN A 507 -5.54 45.83 13.66
C GLN A 507 -5.62 44.31 13.84
#